data_AF-A0A8H5Y9Y2-F1
#
_entry.id   AF-A0A8H5Y9Y2-F1
#
_cell.length_a   1.000
_cell.length_b   1.000
_cell.length_c   1.000
_cell.angle_alpha   90.00
_cell.angle_beta   90.00
_cell.angle_gamma   90.00
#
_symmetry.space_group_name_H-M   'P 1'
#
loop_
_entity.id
_entity.type
_entity.pdbx_description
1 polymer ?
#
loop_
_entity_poly.entity_id
_entity_poly.type
_entity_poly.pdbx_seq_one_letter_code
_entity_poly.pdbx_strand_id
1 'polypeptide(L)'
;MSFECGFDIFPALSPTPENKIRYAEFLDDVVAVYKTDEESRLLILPSDADFPKFLDKRFVHFVLTNNPRIPADPNDCDLFFSLRSSSVFDASVIDTIKEIATIAQHHFGSRVHFWTNVSDIYTRGEVTRAEWEVSKRKDVSDSK
;
A
#
# COMPACT_ATOMS: atom_id res chain seq x y z
N MET A 1 -4.24 -19.41 8.06
CA MET A 1 -5.35 -18.67 7.45
C MET A 1 -4.71 -17.67 6.52
N SER A 2 -4.99 -17.72 5.23
CA SER A 2 -4.55 -16.69 4.28
C SER A 2 -5.51 -15.51 4.33
N PHE A 3 -4.99 -14.31 4.35
CA PHE A 3 -5.79 -13.10 4.18
C PHE A 3 -5.42 -12.41 2.87
N GLU A 4 -6.35 -11.63 2.35
CA GLU A 4 -6.20 -10.77 1.19
C GLU A 4 -6.49 -9.34 1.61
N CYS A 5 -5.66 -8.42 1.15
CA CYS A 5 -5.83 -7.00 1.38
C CYS A 5 -5.42 -6.23 0.12
N GLY A 6 -6.00 -5.05 -0.02
CA GLY A 6 -5.74 -4.20 -1.15
C GLY A 6 -6.46 -2.88 -1.04
N PHE A 7 -6.30 -2.08 -2.07
CA PHE A 7 -7.17 -0.95 -2.30
C PHE A 7 -7.48 -0.83 -3.78
N ASP A 8 -8.66 -0.30 -4.07
CA ASP A 8 -9.12 -0.01 -5.42
C ASP A 8 -9.18 1.50 -5.63
N ILE A 9 -9.08 1.92 -6.89
CA ILE A 9 -9.26 3.31 -7.32
C ILE A 9 -10.52 3.40 -8.17
N PHE A 10 -11.53 4.07 -7.63
CA PHE A 10 -12.80 4.27 -8.32
C PHE A 10 -13.37 5.68 -8.12
N PRO A 11 -13.75 6.40 -9.20
CA PRO A 11 -13.59 6.02 -10.61
C PRO A 11 -12.12 6.03 -11.04
N ALA A 12 -11.81 5.24 -12.09
CA ALA A 12 -10.48 5.16 -12.67
C ALA A 12 -9.90 6.55 -13.01
N LEU A 13 -8.57 6.66 -12.95
CA LEU A 13 -7.87 7.89 -13.29
C LEU A 13 -7.97 8.11 -14.80
N SER A 14 -8.69 9.14 -15.23
CA SER A 14 -8.64 9.54 -16.64
C SER A 14 -7.24 10.07 -16.97
N PRO A 15 -6.69 9.83 -18.18
CA PRO A 15 -5.33 10.24 -18.57
C PRO A 15 -5.24 11.76 -18.89
N THR A 16 -5.86 12.58 -18.04
CA THR A 16 -5.79 14.04 -18.06
C THR A 16 -4.44 14.52 -17.53
N PRO A 17 -3.92 15.67 -17.98
CA PRO A 17 -2.65 16.22 -17.50
C PRO A 17 -2.55 16.32 -15.97
N GLU A 18 -3.65 16.70 -15.30
CA GLU A 18 -3.71 16.84 -13.85
C GLU A 18 -3.54 15.49 -13.12
N ASN A 19 -4.21 14.44 -13.59
CA ASN A 19 -4.05 13.10 -13.02
C ASN A 19 -2.67 12.52 -13.30
N LYS A 20 -2.06 12.83 -14.46
CA LYS A 20 -0.68 12.41 -14.75
C LYS A 20 0.31 13.05 -13.78
N ILE A 21 0.14 14.33 -13.46
CA ILE A 21 0.96 15.04 -12.47
C ILE A 21 0.77 14.41 -11.09
N ARG A 22 -0.48 14.24 -10.62
CA ARG A 22 -0.75 13.59 -9.32
C ARG A 22 -0.22 12.16 -9.25
N TYR A 23 -0.30 11.42 -10.35
CA TYR A 23 0.23 10.07 -10.39
C TYR A 23 1.76 10.05 -10.34
N ALA A 24 2.43 11.01 -10.99
CA ALA A 24 3.88 11.18 -10.86
C ALA A 24 4.27 11.52 -9.42
N GLU A 25 3.57 12.47 -8.78
CA GLU A 25 3.78 12.82 -7.37
C GLU A 25 3.54 11.61 -6.43
N PHE A 26 2.51 10.81 -6.71
CA PHE A 26 2.25 9.56 -6.01
C PHE A 26 3.41 8.56 -6.15
N LEU A 27 3.94 8.36 -7.37
CA LEU A 27 5.09 7.49 -7.59
C LEU A 27 6.32 7.99 -6.84
N ASP A 28 6.58 9.30 -6.86
CA ASP A 28 7.71 9.90 -6.16
C ASP A 28 7.62 9.68 -4.65
N ASP A 29 6.44 9.87 -4.05
CA ASP A 29 6.21 9.61 -2.62
C ASP A 29 6.39 8.13 -2.27
N VAL A 30 5.85 7.22 -3.10
CA VAL A 30 6.03 5.77 -2.91
C VAL A 30 7.52 5.39 -3.00
N VAL A 31 8.25 5.95 -3.96
CA VAL A 31 9.70 5.72 -4.10
C VAL A 31 10.46 6.27 -2.91
N ALA A 32 10.13 7.48 -2.45
CA ALA A 32 10.77 8.10 -1.30
C ALA A 32 10.58 7.27 -0.01
N VAL A 33 9.41 6.67 0.18
CA VAL A 33 9.14 5.81 1.35
C VAL A 33 9.84 4.46 1.21
N TYR A 34 9.63 3.74 0.10
CA TYR A 34 9.98 2.31 0.02
C TYR A 34 11.32 1.98 -0.65
N LYS A 35 12.03 2.98 -1.20
CA LYS A 35 13.39 2.81 -1.73
C LYS A 35 14.49 3.05 -0.67
N THR A 36 14.11 3.34 0.58
CA THR A 36 15.07 3.65 1.65
C THR A 36 15.73 2.41 2.26
N ASP A 37 17.04 2.56 2.53
CA ASP A 37 18.03 1.59 3.01
C ASP A 37 18.25 0.29 2.21
N GLU A 38 19.49 -0.22 2.24
CA GLU A 38 19.92 -1.42 1.49
C GLU A 38 19.24 -2.71 1.97
N GLU A 39 18.78 -2.76 3.23
CA GLU A 39 18.18 -3.95 3.84
C GLU A 39 16.65 -4.02 3.71
N SER A 40 15.98 -2.90 3.41
CA SER A 40 14.51 -2.75 3.45
C SER A 40 13.88 -2.38 2.10
N ARG A 41 14.56 -2.64 0.97
CA ARG A 41 14.04 -2.34 -0.37
C ARG A 41 12.76 -3.13 -0.66
N LEU A 42 11.61 -2.55 -0.31
CA LEU A 42 10.29 -3.09 -0.60
C LEU A 42 9.80 -2.74 -2.01
N LEU A 43 10.61 -2.00 -2.78
CA LEU A 43 10.29 -1.51 -4.12
C LEU A 43 11.40 -1.85 -5.12
N ILE A 44 11.00 -2.32 -6.30
CA ILE A 44 11.85 -2.59 -7.46
C ILE A 44 11.38 -1.71 -8.61
N LEU A 45 12.26 -0.80 -9.07
CA LEU A 45 11.97 0.10 -10.17
C LEU A 45 12.50 -0.44 -11.49
N PRO A 46 11.80 -0.21 -12.62
CA PRO A 46 12.27 -0.61 -13.96
C PRO A 46 13.66 -0.09 -14.34
N SER A 47 14.09 1.01 -13.74
CA SER A 47 15.38 1.67 -13.93
C SER A 47 16.52 1.11 -13.06
N ASP A 48 16.22 0.22 -12.11
CA ASP A 48 17.25 -0.32 -11.21
C ASP A 48 18.24 -1.20 -11.97
N ALA A 49 19.54 -1.08 -11.65
CA ALA A 49 20.61 -1.80 -12.34
C ALA A 49 20.44 -3.33 -12.27
N ASP A 50 19.92 -3.80 -11.13
CA ASP A 50 19.67 -5.22 -10.84
C ASP A 50 18.22 -5.64 -11.13
N PHE A 51 17.52 -4.94 -12.03
CA PHE A 51 16.11 -5.25 -12.34
C PHE A 51 15.94 -6.72 -12.79
N PRO A 52 15.14 -7.53 -12.07
CA PRO A 52 14.99 -8.94 -12.39
C PRO A 52 14.36 -9.15 -13.77
N LYS A 53 14.98 -9.98 -14.62
CA LYS A 53 14.56 -10.21 -16.02
C LYS A 53 13.16 -10.82 -16.19
N PHE A 54 12.62 -11.43 -15.13
CA PHE A 54 11.28 -12.02 -15.14
C PHE A 54 10.17 -11.02 -14.79
N LEU A 55 10.54 -9.80 -14.37
CA LEU A 55 9.59 -8.71 -14.09
C LEU A 55 9.35 -7.87 -15.35
N ASP A 56 8.19 -7.23 -15.41
CA ASP A 56 7.81 -6.40 -16.55
C ASP A 56 8.21 -4.95 -16.26
N LYS A 57 9.06 -4.38 -17.13
CA LYS A 57 9.57 -3.01 -17.00
C LYS A 57 8.51 -1.92 -17.13
N ARG A 58 7.28 -2.26 -17.53
CA ARG A 58 6.16 -1.32 -17.53
C ARG A 58 5.62 -1.02 -16.13
N PHE A 59 6.03 -1.79 -15.13
CA PHE A 59 5.50 -1.68 -13.78
C PHE A 59 6.59 -1.48 -12.73
N VAL A 60 6.26 -0.72 -11.70
CA VAL A 60 6.96 -0.75 -10.42
C VAL A 60 6.44 -1.95 -9.64
N HIS A 61 7.36 -2.72 -9.06
CA HIS A 61 7.08 -3.96 -8.38
C HIS A 61 7.36 -3.84 -6.89
N PHE A 62 6.45 -4.34 -6.05
CA PHE A 62 6.64 -4.37 -4.60
C PHE A 62 7.12 -5.75 -4.16
N VAL A 63 8.13 -5.79 -3.29
CA VAL A 63 8.68 -7.02 -2.71
C VAL A 63 7.77 -7.51 -1.57
N LEU A 64 6.51 -7.72 -1.91
CA LEU A 64 5.47 -8.30 -1.05
C LEU A 64 5.00 -9.62 -1.63
N THR A 65 4.25 -10.39 -0.85
CA THR A 65 3.68 -11.65 -1.32
C THR A 65 2.79 -11.41 -2.55
N ASN A 66 2.95 -12.28 -3.56
CA ASN A 66 2.36 -12.18 -4.91
C ASN A 66 2.82 -10.99 -5.77
N ASN A 67 3.84 -10.25 -5.34
CA ASN A 67 4.48 -9.19 -6.13
C ASN A 67 3.47 -8.15 -6.70
N PRO A 68 2.77 -7.41 -5.83
CA PRO A 68 1.89 -6.33 -6.26
C PRO A 68 2.66 -5.34 -7.13
N ARG A 69 1.96 -4.72 -8.08
CA ARG A 69 2.59 -3.86 -9.07
C ARG A 69 1.69 -2.71 -9.49
N ILE A 70 2.31 -1.59 -9.86
CA ILE A 70 1.65 -0.37 -10.34
C ILE A 70 2.32 0.11 -11.63
N PRO A 71 1.61 0.76 -12.56
CA PRO A 71 2.21 1.33 -13.76
C PRO A 71 3.38 2.28 -13.43
N ALA A 72 4.51 2.11 -14.11
CA ALA A 72 5.68 2.95 -13.88
C ALA A 72 5.66 4.28 -14.66
N ASP A 73 4.85 4.36 -15.72
CA ASP A 73 4.70 5.56 -16.53
C ASP A 73 3.45 6.33 -16.09
N PRO A 74 3.56 7.63 -15.74
CA PRO A 74 2.41 8.48 -15.47
C PRO A 74 1.41 8.59 -16.63
N ASN A 75 1.84 8.34 -17.86
CA ASN A 75 0.95 8.28 -19.02
C ASN A 75 -0.03 7.11 -18.97
N ASP A 76 0.31 6.06 -18.23
CA ASP A 76 -0.48 4.83 -18.04
C ASP A 76 -1.27 4.86 -16.72
N CYS A 77 -1.49 6.04 -16.13
CA CYS A 77 -2.23 6.19 -14.87
C CYS A 77 -3.67 5.65 -14.95
N ASP A 78 -4.25 5.57 -16.15
CA ASP A 78 -5.57 4.98 -16.41
C ASP A 78 -5.59 3.46 -16.28
N LEU A 79 -4.42 2.82 -16.28
CA LEU A 79 -4.27 1.38 -16.04
C LEU A 79 -4.16 1.04 -14.55
N PHE A 80 -4.08 2.03 -13.66
CA PHE A 80 -4.00 1.80 -12.22
C PHE A 80 -5.39 1.70 -11.58
N PHE A 81 -5.89 0.47 -11.45
CA PHE A 81 -7.22 0.19 -10.89
C PHE A 81 -7.20 -0.30 -9.44
N SER A 82 -6.16 -1.05 -9.06
CA SER A 82 -6.08 -1.68 -7.74
C SER A 82 -4.66 -2.10 -7.41
N LEU A 83 -4.31 -2.11 -6.13
CA LEU A 83 -3.13 -2.79 -5.60
C LEU A 83 -3.59 -3.87 -4.63
N ARG A 84 -3.12 -5.11 -4.82
CA ARG A 84 -3.59 -6.28 -4.05
C ARG A 84 -2.43 -7.15 -3.63
N SER A 85 -2.47 -7.63 -2.40
CA SER A 85 -1.56 -8.63 -1.87
C SER A 85 -2.32 -9.65 -1.02
N SER A 86 -1.74 -10.83 -0.86
CA SER A 86 -2.26 -11.83 0.07
C SER A 86 -1.12 -12.39 0.89
N SER A 87 -1.34 -12.70 2.15
CA SER A 87 -0.31 -13.27 3.01
C SER A 87 -0.92 -14.32 3.93
N VAL A 88 -0.12 -15.32 4.27
CA VAL A 88 -0.53 -16.46 5.11
C VAL A 88 -0.03 -16.29 6.55
N PHE A 89 1.00 -15.47 6.76
CA PHE A 89 1.77 -15.43 8.01
C PHE A 89 2.13 -14.04 8.49
N ASP A 90 2.13 -13.05 7.61
CA ASP A 90 2.74 -11.76 7.88
C ASP A 90 1.71 -10.64 7.84
N ALA A 91 1.21 -10.27 9.01
CA ALA A 91 0.27 -9.17 9.18
C ALA A 91 0.88 -7.82 8.79
N SER A 92 2.21 -7.68 8.73
CA SER A 92 2.87 -6.44 8.30
C SER A 92 2.53 -6.09 6.85
N VAL A 93 2.18 -7.08 6.01
CA VAL A 93 1.69 -6.85 4.66
C VAL A 93 0.43 -5.99 4.65
N ILE A 94 -0.48 -6.16 5.63
CA ILE A 94 -1.67 -5.31 5.76
C ILE A 94 -1.25 -3.87 6.05
N ASP A 95 -0.30 -3.68 6.96
CA ASP A 95 0.15 -2.36 7.36
C ASP A 95 0.87 -1.65 6.21
N THR A 96 1.71 -2.36 5.45
CA THR A 96 2.33 -1.84 4.23
C THR A 96 1.28 -1.46 3.17
N ILE A 97 0.29 -2.32 2.88
CA ILE A 97 -0.76 -1.98 1.91
C ILE A 97 -1.60 -0.79 2.40
N LYS A 98 -1.87 -0.68 3.71
CA LYS A 98 -2.58 0.49 4.29
C LYS A 98 -1.77 1.77 4.17
N GLU A 99 -0.46 1.71 4.38
CA GLU A 99 0.43 2.85 4.22
C GLU A 99 0.46 3.32 2.76
N ILE A 100 0.64 2.40 1.80
CA ILE A 100 0.53 2.72 0.37
C ILE A 100 -0.85 3.30 0.03
N ALA A 101 -1.93 2.74 0.60
CA ALA A 101 -3.28 3.26 0.42
C ALA A 101 -3.43 4.68 0.98
N THR A 102 -2.73 5.01 2.07
CA THR A 102 -2.74 6.37 2.67
C THR A 102 -2.02 7.36 1.77
N ILE A 103 -0.88 6.97 1.18
CA ILE A 103 -0.19 7.77 0.16
C ILE A 103 -1.11 7.97 -1.05
N ALA A 104 -1.75 6.90 -1.54
CA ALA A 104 -2.70 6.99 -2.64
C ALA A 104 -3.90 7.89 -2.31
N GLN A 105 -4.42 7.85 -1.09
CA GLN A 105 -5.52 8.72 -0.63
C GLN A 105 -5.11 10.19 -0.60
N HIS A 106 -3.87 10.50 -0.24
CA HIS A 106 -3.36 11.87 -0.29
C HIS A 106 -3.42 12.45 -1.71
N HIS A 107 -3.10 11.64 -2.72
CA HIS A 107 -3.06 12.07 -4.13
C HIS A 107 -4.40 11.97 -4.86
N PHE A 108 -5.15 10.89 -4.65
CA PHE A 108 -6.38 10.58 -5.40
C PHE A 108 -7.66 10.79 -4.60
N GLY A 109 -7.54 11.18 -3.33
CA GLY A 109 -8.65 11.54 -2.46
C GLY A 109 -9.60 10.38 -2.19
N SER A 110 -10.90 10.67 -2.26
CA SER A 110 -11.99 9.73 -1.98
C SER A 110 -12.12 8.58 -2.98
N ARG A 111 -11.31 8.56 -4.05
CA ARG A 111 -11.31 7.47 -5.04
C ARG A 111 -10.71 6.18 -4.51
N VAL A 112 -9.87 6.28 -3.47
CA VAL A 112 -9.12 5.15 -2.95
C VAL A 112 -9.94 4.44 -1.88
N HIS A 113 -10.26 3.17 -2.14
CA HIS A 113 -11.04 2.34 -1.24
C HIS A 113 -10.21 1.15 -0.78
N PHE A 114 -9.70 1.21 0.45
CA PHE A 114 -9.03 0.08 1.07
C PHE A 114 -10.04 -0.99 1.46
N TRP A 115 -9.68 -2.24 1.23
CA TRP A 115 -10.47 -3.41 1.61
C TRP A 115 -9.57 -4.53 2.09
N THR A 116 -10.16 -5.43 2.86
CA THR A 116 -9.48 -6.61 3.34
C THR A 116 -10.51 -7.68 3.66
N ASN A 117 -10.22 -8.95 3.35
CA ASN A 117 -11.14 -10.07 3.64
C ASN A 117 -11.10 -10.50 5.12
N VAL A 118 -10.63 -9.61 5.98
CA VAL A 118 -10.29 -9.78 7.39
C VAL A 118 -11.52 -9.69 8.29
N SER A 119 -12.66 -10.21 7.84
CA SER A 119 -13.69 -10.66 8.79
C SER A 119 -13.15 -11.75 9.75
N ASP A 120 -12.00 -12.37 9.45
CA ASP A 120 -11.41 -13.51 10.18
C ASP A 120 -10.06 -13.28 10.91
N ILE A 121 -9.45 -12.09 10.92
CA ILE A 121 -8.23 -11.88 11.75
C ILE A 121 -8.61 -11.43 13.17
N TYR A 122 -9.79 -10.81 13.35
CA TYR A 122 -10.32 -10.47 14.68
C TYR A 122 -10.99 -11.65 15.40
N THR A 123 -11.03 -12.85 14.80
CA THR A 123 -11.53 -14.09 15.45
C THR A 123 -10.43 -15.00 16.00
N ARG A 124 -9.14 -14.64 15.85
CA ARG A 124 -8.02 -15.31 16.53
C ARG A 124 -7.05 -14.32 17.16
N GLY A 125 -7.57 -13.60 18.13
CA GLY A 125 -6.83 -12.73 19.01
C GLY A 125 -7.82 -11.90 19.80
N GLU A 126 -8.20 -12.40 20.97
CA GLU A 126 -8.85 -11.63 22.02
C GLU A 126 -7.96 -10.43 22.39
N VAL A 127 -8.02 -9.36 21.60
CA VAL A 127 -7.86 -8.01 22.11
C VAL A 127 -9.27 -7.45 22.06
N THR A 128 -10.02 -7.76 23.12
CA THR A 128 -11.36 -7.20 23.29
C THR A 128 -11.22 -5.67 23.22
N ARG A 129 -12.20 -5.00 22.62
CA ARG A 129 -12.31 -3.53 22.54
C ARG A 129 -11.98 -2.81 23.86
N ALA A 130 -12.09 -3.50 25.00
CA ALA A 130 -11.65 -3.04 26.31
C ALA A 130 -10.15 -2.75 26.42
N GLU A 131 -9.26 -3.51 25.78
CA GLU A 131 -7.81 -3.32 25.91
C GLU A 131 -7.30 -2.08 25.14
N TRP A 132 -7.90 -1.78 23.98
CA TRP A 132 -7.65 -0.52 23.26
C TRP A 132 -8.15 0.71 24.05
N GLU A 133 -9.29 0.60 24.71
CA GLU A 133 -9.82 1.68 25.57
C GLU A 133 -9.03 1.86 26.87
N VAL A 134 -8.41 0.79 27.40
CA VAL A 134 -7.51 0.87 28.56
C VAL A 134 -6.18 1.53 28.19
N SER A 135 -5.64 1.27 27.00
CA SER A 135 -4.40 1.92 26.54
C SER A 135 -4.58 3.44 26.41
N LYS A 136 -5.73 3.90 25.90
CA LYS A 136 -6.06 5.34 25.84
C LYS A 136 -6.29 6.01 27.20
N ARG A 137 -6.55 5.25 28.27
CA ARG A 137 -6.72 5.81 29.62
C ARG A 137 -5.42 5.90 30.41
N LYS A 138 -4.41 5.09 30.08
CA LYS A 138 -3.09 5.17 30.72
C LYS A 138 -2.27 6.37 30.25
N ASP A 139 -2.41 6.79 29.00
CA ASP A 139 -1.73 8.00 28.48
C ASP A 139 -2.29 9.32 29.06
N VAL A 140 -3.44 9.27 29.75
CA VAL A 140 -4.07 10.46 30.36
C VAL A 140 -3.79 10.54 31.88
N SER A 141 -3.24 9.50 32.51
CA SER A 141 -2.99 9.51 33.97
C SER A 141 -1.57 9.85 34.41
N ASP A 142 -0.60 9.95 33.50
CA ASP A 142 0.78 10.38 33.81
C ASP A 142 1.02 11.88 33.49
N SER A 143 0.01 12.70 33.72
CA SER A 143 0.16 14.16 33.80
C SER A 143 -0.48 14.67 35.08
N LYS A 144 0.18 14.41 36.21
CA LYS A 144 0.07 15.26 37.39
C LYS A 144 1.29 15.20 38.29
#